data_AF-A0A9D4MS39-F1
#
_entry.id   AF-A0A9D4MS39-F1
#
_cell.length_a   1.000
_cell.length_b   1.000
_cell.length_c   1.000
_cell.angle_alpha   90.00
_cell.angle_beta   90.00
_cell.angle_gamma   90.00
#
_symmetry.space_group_name_H-M   'P 1'
#
loop_
_entity.id
_entity.type
_entity.pdbx_description
1 polymer ?
#
loop_
_entity_poly.entity_id
_entity_poly.type
_entity_poly.pdbx_seq_one_letter_code
_entity_poly.pdbx_strand_id
1 'polypeptide(L)' 'MAFLEGNLASVDMAVQGSCDHTIVSTGSFGWWAAWLAGGTTIISKHQAVNGSQLDKQFVLTEYFLPNWIILD' A
#
# COMPACT_ATOMS: atom_id res chain seq x y z
N MET A 1 -5.05 2.30 7.85
CA MET A 1 -5.48 0.88 7.84
C MET A 1 -6.50 0.72 8.96
N ALA A 2 -7.77 0.48 8.62
CA ALA A 2 -8.77 0.09 9.59
C ALA A 2 -8.61 -1.41 9.84
N PHE A 3 -8.43 -1.80 11.10
CA PHE A 3 -8.37 -3.19 11.51
C PHE A 3 -9.72 -3.55 12.14
N LEU A 4 -10.45 -4.49 11.54
CA LEU A 4 -11.73 -4.94 12.07
C LEU A 4 -11.48 -6.10 13.03
N GLU A 5 -11.43 -5.79 14.33
CA GLU A 5 -11.17 -6.80 15.36
C GLU A 5 -12.10 -8.01 15.23
N GLY A 6 -11.54 -9.20 15.40
CA GLY A 6 -12.26 -10.47 15.30
C GLY A 6 -12.54 -10.96 13.87
N ASN A 7 -12.10 -10.25 12.83
CA ASN A 7 -12.28 -10.67 11.42
C ASN A 7 -10.98 -11.20 10.80
N LEU A 8 -11.13 -11.84 9.64
CA LEU A 8 -9.99 -12.26 8.80
C LEU A 8 -9.38 -11.05 8.10
N ALA A 9 -8.07 -11.07 7.88
CA ALA A 9 -7.36 -10.02 7.14
C ALA A 9 -7.90 -9.78 5.72
N SER A 10 -8.55 -10.77 5.11
CA SER A 10 -9.24 -10.62 3.83
C SER A 10 -10.46 -9.68 3.90
N VAL A 11 -11.13 -9.62 5.05
CA VAL A 11 -12.26 -8.70 5.29
C VAL A 11 -11.72 -7.27 5.37
N ASP A 12 -10.61 -7.06 6.08
CA ASP A 12 -9.94 -5.75 6.14
C ASP A 12 -9.47 -5.28 4.76
N MET A 13 -9.00 -6.22 3.91
CA MET A 13 -8.61 -5.92 2.53
C MET A 13 -9.82 -5.58 1.66
N ALA A 14 -10.93 -6.32 1.80
CA ALA A 14 -12.15 -6.05 1.05
C ALA A 14 -12.74 -4.67 1.39
N VAL A 15 -12.73 -4.29 2.67
CA VAL A 15 -13.19 -2.97 3.11
C VAL A 15 -12.28 -1.87 2.56
N GLN A 16 -10.96 -2.03 2.62
CA GLN A 16 -10.03 -1.05 2.03
C GLN A 16 -10.14 -0.97 0.50
N GLY A 17 -10.37 -2.10 -0.17
CA GLY A 17 -10.62 -2.17 -1.60
C GLY A 17 -11.97 -1.61 -2.04
N SER A 18 -12.84 -1.21 -1.10
CA SER A 18 -14.11 -0.56 -1.40
C SER A 18 -14.06 0.98 -1.34
N CYS A 19 -12.90 1.55 -1.01
CA CYS A 19 -12.71 2.99 -0.89
C CYS A 19 -12.40 3.67 -2.22
N ASP A 20 -12.93 4.88 -2.46
CA ASP A 20 -12.59 5.71 -3.63
C ASP A 20 -11.16 6.32 -3.54
N HIS A 21 -10.65 6.44 -2.32
CA HIS A 21 -9.32 6.98 -2.03
C HIS A 21 -8.66 6.14 -0.94
N THR A 22 -7.40 5.74 -1.15
CA THR A 22 -6.66 4.92 -0.20
C THR A 22 -5.33 5.57 0.19
N ILE A 23 -5.03 5.53 1.49
CA ILE A 23 -3.72 5.90 2.03
C ILE A 23 -3.12 4.64 2.64
N VAL A 24 -2.00 4.18 2.09
CA VAL A 24 -1.37 2.91 2.47
C VAL A 24 0.10 3.10 2.82
N SER A 25 0.62 2.22 3.67
CA SER A 25 2.05 2.12 3.95
C SER A 25 2.76 1.31 2.86
N THR A 26 4.09 1.42 2.79
CA THR A 26 4.93 0.58 1.95
C THR A 26 4.85 -0.88 2.44
N GLY A 27 4.06 -1.71 1.75
CA GLY A 27 3.88 -3.12 2.08
C GLY A 27 2.90 -3.83 1.14
N SER A 28 3.03 -5.15 1.01
CA SER A 28 2.25 -5.96 0.05
C SER A 28 0.75 -5.94 0.31
N PHE A 29 0.34 -5.91 1.58
CA PHE A 29 -1.08 -5.85 1.95
C PHE A 29 -1.73 -4.55 1.46
N GLY A 30 -1.10 -3.41 1.75
CA GLY A 30 -1.58 -2.09 1.30
C GLY A 30 -1.55 -1.94 -0.20
N TRP A 31 -0.53 -2.51 -0.86
CA TRP A 31 -0.42 -2.54 -2.32
C TRP A 31 -1.64 -3.22 -2.96
N TRP A 32 -2.02 -4.43 -2.51
CA TRP A 32 -3.19 -5.13 -3.06
C TRP A 32 -4.50 -4.43 -2.74
N ALA A 33 -4.66 -3.90 -1.52
CA ALA A 33 -5.85 -3.16 -1.14
C ALA A 33 -6.06 -1.91 -2.01
N ALA A 34 -4.99 -1.14 -2.25
CA ALA A 34 -5.03 0.04 -3.11
C ALA A 34 -5.27 -0.29 -4.58
N TRP A 35 -4.69 -1.40 -5.06
CA TRP A 35 -4.93 -1.89 -6.41
C TRP A 35 -6.40 -2.28 -6.61
N LEU A 36 -7.00 -2.97 -5.64
CA LEU A 36 -8.41 -3.36 -5.67
C LEU A 36 -9.36 -2.15 -5.58
N ALA A 37 -9.00 -1.13 -4.81
CA ALA A 37 -9.76 0.11 -4.67
C ALA A 37 -9.91 0.86 -6.01
N GLY A 38 -8.92 0.79 -6.90
CA GLY A 38 -8.99 1.38 -8.23
C GLY A 38 -9.06 2.91 -8.29
N GLY A 39 -9.07 3.59 -7.15
CA GLY A 39 -9.13 5.04 -7.02
C GLY A 39 -7.78 5.71 -6.75
N THR A 40 -7.80 6.94 -6.21
CA THR A 40 -6.57 7.67 -5.89
C THR A 40 -5.85 6.99 -4.74
N THR A 41 -4.60 6.60 -4.96
CA THR A 41 -3.76 5.95 -3.95
C THR A 41 -2.62 6.86 -3.56
N ILE A 42 -2.47 7.06 -2.25
CA ILE A 42 -1.35 7.77 -1.65
C ILE A 42 -0.52 6.77 -0.85
N ILE A 43 0.78 6.71 -1.13
CA ILE A 43 1.72 5.86 -0.42
C ILE A 43 2.61 6.73 0.44
N SER A 44 2.59 6.46 1.74
CA SER A 44 3.62 7.01 2.62
C SER A 44 4.92 6.27 2.36
N LYS A 45 5.98 7.01 1.99
CA LYS A 45 7.32 6.46 1.78
C LYS A 45 7.92 6.06 3.12
N HIS A 46 7.71 4.82 3.53
CA HIS A 46 8.60 4.21 4.49
C HIS A 46 9.86 3.80 3.71
N GLN A 47 10.86 4.68 3.72
CA GLN A 47 12.16 4.34 3.14
C GLN A 47 12.64 3.06 3.81
N ALA A 48 12.81 2.01 3.01
CA ALA A 48 13.60 0.87 3.43
C ALA A 48 14.89 1.43 4.04
N VAL A 49 15.29 0.93 5.22
CA VAL A 49 16.52 1.39 5.85
C VAL A 49 17.64 1.29 4.82
N ASN A 50 18.33 2.40 4.57
CA ASN A 50 19.31 2.50 3.49
C ASN A 50 20.34 1.35 3.62
N GLY A 51 20.51 0.55 2.57
CA GLY A 51 21.38 -0.63 2.55
C GLY A 51 20.76 -1.92 3.11
N SER A 52 19.51 -1.90 3.57
CA SER A 52 18.75 -3.11 3.95
C SER A 52 18.49 -4.01 2.74
N GLN A 53 18.10 -5.27 2.99
CA GLN A 53 17.71 -6.16 1.90
C GLN A 53 16.49 -5.65 1.11
N LEU A 54 15.56 -4.97 1.80
CA LEU A 54 14.37 -4.39 1.18
C LEU A 54 14.76 -3.26 0.21
N ASP A 55 15.72 -2.41 0.59
CA ASP A 55 16.24 -1.30 -0.24
C ASP A 55 16.89 -1.81 -1.54
N LYS A 56 17.52 -2.98 -1.48
CA LYS A 56 18.18 -3.61 -2.65
C LYS A 56 17.22 -4.35 -3.58
N GLN A 57 16.04 -4.72 -3.10
CA GLN A 57 15.08 -5.54 -3.83
C GLN A 57 14.01 -4.73 -4.54
N PHE A 58 13.78 -3.48 -4.14
CA PHE A 58 12.67 -2.67 -4.65
C PHE A 58 13.15 -1.35 -5.24
N VAL A 59 12.92 -1.17 -6.53
CA VAL A 59 12.94 0.15 -7.16
C VAL A 59 11.53 0.72 -7.01
N LEU A 60 11.34 1.70 -6.12
CA LEU A 60 10.00 2.22 -5.78
C LEU A 60 9.21 2.72 -7.00
N THR A 61 9.90 3.29 -7.99
CA THR A 61 9.29 3.79 -9.23
C THR A 61 8.81 2.67 -10.16
N GLU A 62 9.29 1.44 -9.99
CA GLU A 62 8.85 0.27 -10.76
C GLU A 62 7.83 -0.57 -9.98
N TYR A 63 7.90 -0.52 -8.65
CA TYR A 63 7.03 -1.30 -7.78
C TYR A 63 5.59 -0.73 -7.69
N PHE A 64 5.43 0.58 -7.84
CA PHE A 64 4.15 1.27 -7.73
C PHE A 64 3.59 1.70 -9.09
N LEU A 65 2.25 1.79 -9.17
CA LEU A 65 1.59 2.20 -10.41
C LEU A 65 1.86 3.68 -10.72
N PRO A 66 1.97 4.08 -12.01
CA PRO A 66 2.32 5.46 -12.39
C PRO A 66 1.34 6.53 -11.90
N ASN A 67 0.08 6.16 -11.65
CA ASN A 67 -0.97 7.07 -11.16
C ASN A 67 -1.01 7.18 -9.63
N TRP A 68 -0.13 6.49 -8.91
CA TRP A 68 -0.07 6.54 -7.45
C TRP A 68 0.84 7.67 -6.97
N ILE A 69 0.40 8.35 -5.91
CA ILE A 69 1.11 9.50 -5.33
C ILE A 69 2.00 8.99 -4.20
N ILE A 70 3.31 9.09 -4.37
CA ILE A 70 4.28 8.73 -3.32
C ILE A 70 4.62 10.02 -2.55
N LEU A 71 4.36 10.04 -1.25
CA LEU A 71 4.72 11.15 -0.37
C LEU A 71 6.14 10.94 0.15
N ASP A 72 7.03 11.91 -0.09
CA ASP A 72 8.42 11.92 0.36
C ASP A 72 8.63 12.21 1.85
#